data_AF-A0AAT9ICZ5-F1
#
_entry.id   AF-A0AAT9ICZ5-F1
#
_cell.length_a   1.000
_cell.length_b   1.000
_cell.length_c   1.000
_cell.angle_alpha   90.00
_cell.angle_beta   90.00
_cell.angle_gamma   90.00
#
_symmetry.space_group_name_H-M   'P 1'
#
loop_
_entity.id
_entity.type
_entity.pdbx_description
1 polymer ?
#
loop_
_entity_poly.entity_id
_entity_poly.type
_entity_poly.pdbx_seq_one_letter_code
_entity_poly.pdbx_strand_id
1 'polypeptide(L)'
;MTAVFVKSSFLILQDIGMSELLLIAVVVLLLFGGKKIPELMRGLGKGIREFNDAKNNVRQEIEEGMKERPVQPATTDTAVDTTVPAVETHTSASATDEKHNA
;
A
#
# COMPACT_ATOMS: atom_id res chain seq x y z
N MET A 1 -0.74 -46.19 19.54
CA MET A 1 -2.01 -45.80 18.89
C MET A 1 -2.14 -44.28 18.75
N THR A 2 -1.88 -43.49 19.80
CA THR A 2 -1.89 -42.01 19.75
C THR A 2 -0.84 -41.40 18.80
N ALA A 3 0.37 -41.98 18.74
CA ALA A 3 1.41 -41.52 17.83
C ALA A 3 1.04 -41.70 16.35
N VAL A 4 0.31 -42.75 15.99
CA VAL A 4 -0.16 -42.99 14.62
C VAL A 4 -1.23 -41.97 14.24
N PHE A 5 -2.14 -41.65 15.16
CA PHE A 5 -3.18 -40.65 14.96
C PHE A 5 -2.59 -39.24 14.74
N VAL A 6 -1.66 -38.83 15.61
CA VAL A 6 -0.99 -37.52 15.47
C VAL A 6 -0.07 -37.48 14.25
N LYS A 7 0.64 -38.56 13.93
CA LYS A 7 1.50 -38.65 12.74
C LYS A 7 0.67 -38.62 11.45
N SER A 8 -0.49 -39.27 11.39
CA SER A 8 -1.41 -39.21 10.24
C SER A 8 -2.04 -37.83 10.08
N SER A 9 -2.48 -37.19 11.16
CA SER A 9 -2.93 -35.79 11.11
C SER A 9 -1.80 -34.85 10.67
N PHE A 10 -0.57 -35.08 11.14
CA PHE A 10 0.59 -34.26 10.76
C PHE A 10 1.06 -34.50 9.32
N LEU A 11 0.93 -35.72 8.79
CA LEU A 11 1.22 -36.03 7.38
C LEU A 11 0.21 -35.37 6.44
N ILE A 12 -1.07 -35.34 6.82
CA ILE A 12 -2.14 -34.57 6.16
C ILE A 12 -1.80 -33.07 6.14
N LEU A 13 -1.22 -32.53 7.22
CA LEU A 13 -0.76 -31.13 7.24
C LEU A 13 0.53 -30.86 6.45
N GLN A 14 1.34 -31.87 6.11
CA GLN A 14 2.63 -31.69 5.42
C GLN A 14 2.48 -31.85 3.90
N ASP A 15 1.60 -32.74 3.45
CA ASP A 15 1.17 -32.87 2.06
C ASP A 15 -0.11 -32.05 1.87
N ILE A 16 -0.06 -30.70 2.01
CA ILE A 16 -1.21 -29.82 1.71
C ILE A 16 -1.50 -29.90 0.20
N GLY A 17 -2.24 -30.95 -0.16
CA GLY A 17 -2.67 -31.26 -1.49
C GLY A 17 -4.14 -30.94 -1.68
N MET A 18 -4.66 -31.32 -2.85
CA MET A 18 -6.06 -31.10 -3.18
C MET A 18 -7.02 -31.87 -2.26
N SER A 19 -6.53 -32.95 -1.64
CA SER A 19 -7.23 -33.78 -0.63
C SER A 19 -7.62 -32.99 0.63
N GLU A 20 -6.70 -32.25 1.24
CA GLU A 20 -6.93 -31.44 2.43
C GLU A 20 -7.90 -30.30 2.15
N LEU A 21 -7.71 -29.62 1.02
CA LEU A 21 -8.58 -28.52 0.61
C LEU A 21 -10.01 -29.03 0.39
N LEU A 22 -10.16 -30.23 -0.18
CA LEU A 22 -11.46 -30.89 -0.36
C LEU A 22 -12.09 -31.28 0.99
N LEU A 23 -11.30 -31.82 1.93
CA LEU A 23 -11.78 -32.14 3.29
C LEU A 23 -12.28 -30.88 4.02
N ILE A 24 -11.50 -29.80 4.00
CA ILE A 24 -11.88 -28.51 4.61
C ILE A 24 -13.12 -27.94 3.90
N ALA A 25 -13.16 -27.97 2.57
CA ALA A 25 -14.30 -27.52 1.79
C ALA A 25 -15.57 -28.29 2.18
N VAL A 26 -15.50 -29.60 2.39
CA VAL A 26 -16.62 -30.43 2.86
C VAL A 26 -17.08 -30.04 4.26
N VAL A 27 -16.17 -29.85 5.21
CA VAL A 27 -16.52 -29.40 6.58
C VAL A 27 -17.19 -28.03 6.55
N VAL A 28 -16.64 -27.09 5.79
CA VAL A 28 -17.22 -25.75 5.58
C VAL A 28 -18.59 -25.85 4.90
N LEU A 29 -18.75 -26.75 3.91
CA LEU A 29 -20.02 -27.03 3.26
C LEU A 29 -21.07 -27.61 4.20
N LEU A 30 -20.68 -28.41 5.19
CA LEU A 30 -21.60 -28.95 6.19
C LEU A 30 -22.04 -27.88 7.20
N LEU A 31 -21.12 -26.99 7.60
CA LEU A 31 -21.42 -25.90 8.54
C LEU A 31 -22.26 -24.78 7.91
N PHE A 32 -21.88 -24.34 6.70
CA PHE A 32 -22.51 -23.21 6.02
C PHE A 32 -23.52 -23.63 4.95
N GLY A 33 -23.50 -24.88 4.50
CA GLY A 33 -24.30 -25.37 3.38
C GLY A 33 -23.68 -25.09 2.01
N GLY A 34 -23.91 -25.98 1.03
CA GLY A 34 -23.39 -25.85 -0.34
C GLY A 34 -23.88 -24.63 -1.13
N LYS A 35 -24.90 -23.93 -0.63
CA LYS A 35 -25.42 -22.71 -1.27
C LYS A 35 -24.74 -21.43 -0.78
N LYS A 36 -24.19 -21.39 0.44
CA LYS A 36 -23.71 -20.13 1.04
C LYS A 36 -22.35 -19.69 0.53
N ILE A 37 -21.41 -20.61 0.31
CA ILE A 37 -20.09 -20.29 -0.27
C ILE A 37 -20.21 -19.63 -1.66
N PRO A 38 -20.91 -20.21 -2.65
CA PRO A 38 -21.03 -19.58 -3.97
C PRO A 38 -21.89 -18.29 -3.95
N GLU A 39 -22.87 -18.20 -3.06
CA GLU A 39 -23.69 -16.99 -2.87
C GLU A 39 -22.84 -15.82 -2.34
N LEU A 40 -21.99 -16.07 -1.33
CA LEU A 40 -21.03 -15.10 -0.80
C LEU A 40 -19.96 -14.73 -1.82
N MET A 41 -19.40 -15.69 -2.55
CA MET A 41 -18.42 -15.42 -3.62
C MET A 41 -18.99 -14.53 -4.72
N ARG A 42 -20.25 -14.75 -5.12
CA ARG A 42 -20.92 -13.91 -6.14
C ARG A 42 -21.17 -12.49 -5.62
N GLY A 43 -21.54 -12.32 -4.36
CA GLY A 43 -21.69 -11.00 -3.73
C GLY A 43 -20.36 -10.26 -3.59
N LEU A 44 -19.35 -10.93 -3.03
CA LEU A 44 -18.01 -10.37 -2.84
C LEU A 44 -17.34 -10.02 -4.18
N GLY A 45 -17.48 -10.89 -5.19
CA GLY A 45 -16.92 -10.66 -6.53
C GLY A 45 -17.51 -9.45 -7.23
N LYS A 46 -18.82 -9.20 -7.08
CA LYS A 46 -19.45 -7.96 -7.57
C LYS A 46 -18.91 -6.74 -6.83
N GLY A 47 -18.88 -6.77 -5.50
CA GLY A 47 -18.35 -5.67 -4.69
C GLY A 47 -16.89 -5.31 -5.01
N ILE A 48 -16.03 -6.33 -5.20
CA ILE A 48 -14.63 -6.13 -5.61
C ILE A 48 -14.54 -5.51 -7.01
N ARG A 49 -15.44 -5.88 -7.93
CA ARG A 49 -15.49 -5.33 -9.29
C ARG A 49 -15.91 -3.86 -9.27
N GLU A 50 -17.04 -3.53 -8.64
CA GLU A 50 -17.48 -2.14 -8.49
C GLU A 50 -16.43 -1.28 -7.78
N PHE A 51 -15.75 -1.82 -6.76
CA PHE A 51 -14.69 -1.10 -6.05
C PHE A 51 -13.49 -0.80 -6.96
N ASN A 52 -13.06 -1.76 -7.79
CA ASN A 52 -11.98 -1.53 -8.74
C ASN A 52 -12.39 -0.55 -9.84
N ASP A 53 -13.62 -0.63 -10.34
CA ASP A 53 -14.13 0.29 -11.37
C ASP A 53 -14.18 1.72 -10.82
N ALA A 54 -14.70 1.94 -9.62
CA ALA A 54 -14.70 3.26 -8.98
C ALA A 54 -13.27 3.80 -8.76
N LYS A 55 -12.36 2.94 -8.27
CA LYS A 55 -10.95 3.31 -8.07
C LYS A 55 -10.26 3.70 -9.38
N ASN A 56 -10.56 3.03 -10.48
CA ASN A 56 -9.97 3.31 -11.79
C ASN A 56 -10.50 4.63 -12.37
N ASN A 57 -11.80 4.89 -12.26
CA ASN A 57 -12.39 6.17 -12.69
C ASN A 57 -11.79 7.35 -11.90
N VAL A 58 -11.69 7.23 -10.57
CA VAL A 58 -11.08 8.27 -9.72
C VAL A 58 -9.61 8.50 -10.08
N ARG A 59 -8.84 7.43 -10.36
CA ARG A 59 -7.45 7.58 -10.83
C ARG A 59 -7.37 8.31 -12.15
N GLN A 60 -8.24 7.99 -13.09
CA GLN A 60 -8.29 8.60 -14.40
C GLN A 60 -8.67 10.10 -14.31
N GLU A 61 -9.64 10.47 -13.48
CA GLU A 61 -9.99 11.88 -13.24
C GLU A 61 -8.83 12.67 -12.61
N ILE A 62 -8.07 12.06 -11.70
CA ILE A 62 -6.91 12.70 -11.07
C ILE A 62 -5.76 12.88 -12.09
N GLU A 63 -5.52 11.88 -12.94
CA GLU A 63 -4.47 11.92 -13.98
C GLU A 63 -4.82 12.89 -15.12
N GLU A 64 -6.08 12.94 -15.54
CA GLU A 64 -6.58 13.87 -16.57
C GLU A 64 -6.65 15.30 -16.04
N GLY A 65 -7.11 15.51 -14.80
CA GLY A 65 -7.12 16.82 -14.14
C GLY A 65 -5.73 17.41 -13.85
N MET A 66 -4.68 16.58 -13.84
CA MET A 66 -3.29 17.02 -13.75
C MET A 66 -2.65 17.35 -15.11
N LYS A 67 -3.22 16.89 -16.23
CA LYS A 67 -2.73 17.18 -17.58
C LYS A 67 -3.21 18.53 -18.16
N GLU A 68 -4.22 19.16 -17.57
CA GLU A 68 -4.81 20.42 -18.06
C GLU A 68 -4.31 21.70 -17.36
N ARG A 69 -3.26 21.65 -16.54
CA ARG A 69 -2.59 22.88 -16.10
C ARG A 69 -1.47 23.23 -17.08
N PRO A 70 -1.69 24.16 -18.04
CA PRO A 70 -0.56 24.78 -18.71
C PRO A 70 0.26 25.46 -17.63
N VAL A 71 1.52 25.06 -17.52
CA VAL A 71 2.55 25.81 -16.82
C VAL A 71 2.64 27.16 -17.53
N GLN A 72 1.91 28.15 -17.01
CA GLN A 72 2.14 29.55 -17.35
C GLN A 72 3.47 29.95 -16.69
N PRO A 73 4.44 30.43 -17.47
CA PRO A 73 5.77 30.74 -16.97
C PRO A 73 5.69 32.00 -16.10
N ALA A 74 6.08 31.90 -14.83
CA ALA A 74 6.39 33.06 -14.04
C ALA A 74 7.76 33.61 -14.49
N THR A 75 7.76 34.51 -15.47
CA THR A 75 8.90 35.40 -15.74
C THR A 75 8.84 36.60 -14.81
N THR A 76 9.87 36.70 -13.97
CA THR A 76 10.68 37.87 -13.58
C THR A 76 10.11 39.29 -13.67
N ASP A 77 10.50 40.08 -12.66
CA ASP A 77 10.57 41.56 -12.59
C ASP A 77 9.38 42.33 -11.98
N THR A 78 9.45 42.49 -10.65
CA THR A 78 9.15 43.78 -10.02
C THR A 78 10.25 44.05 -8.99
N ALA A 79 11.34 44.61 -9.48
CA ALA A 79 12.24 45.41 -8.66
C ALA A 79 11.51 46.73 -8.33
N VAL A 80 11.15 46.91 -7.05
CA VAL A 80 11.03 48.23 -6.45
C VAL A 80 12.04 48.28 -5.31
N ASP A 81 13.16 48.90 -5.66
CA ASP A 81 14.18 49.48 -4.79
C ASP A 81 13.61 50.63 -3.94
N THR A 82 14.36 51.00 -2.89
CA THR A 82 14.15 51.98 -1.81
C THR A 82 13.62 51.29 -0.54
N THR A 83 14.40 50.98 0.50
CA THR A 83 15.43 51.79 1.17
C THR A 83 16.20 50.91 2.16
N VAL A 84 17.54 50.97 2.15
CA VAL A 84 18.49 50.33 3.07
C VAL A 84 18.63 51.22 4.33
N PRO A 85 18.80 50.68 5.56
CA PRO A 85 20.15 50.50 6.10
C PRO A 85 20.39 49.22 6.91
N ALA A 86 21.50 48.56 6.57
CA ALA A 86 22.57 48.14 7.46
C ALA A 86 22.21 47.43 8.78
N VAL A 87 22.54 46.13 8.87
CA VAL A 87 23.44 45.64 9.92
C VAL A 87 24.44 44.66 9.29
N GLU A 88 25.69 44.96 9.59
CA GLU A 88 26.95 44.31 9.24
C GLU A 88 26.95 42.81 9.60
N THR A 89 27.37 41.94 8.67
CA THR A 89 28.74 41.42 8.56
C THR A 89 29.27 40.79 9.85
N HIS A 90 29.28 39.46 9.90
CA HIS A 90 30.43 38.71 10.41
C HIS A 90 30.66 37.48 9.54
N THR A 91 31.46 37.69 8.49
CA THR A 91 32.45 36.71 8.06
C THR A 91 33.43 36.47 9.19
N SER A 92 33.65 35.21 9.56
CA SER A 92 34.95 34.64 9.94
C SER A 92 34.70 33.14 10.14
N ALA A 93 35.10 32.28 9.21
CA ALA A 93 36.46 31.78 9.05
C ALA A 93 36.92 30.88 10.21
N SER A 94 37.40 29.70 9.82
CA SER A 94 38.43 28.91 10.51
C SER A 94 38.04 28.22 11.83
N ALA A 95 38.03 26.88 11.83
CA ALA A 95 39.04 26.09 12.55
C ALA A 95 38.78 24.58 12.38
N THR A 96 39.72 23.93 11.69
CA THR A 96 40.22 22.60 12.04
C THR A 96 40.71 22.65 13.50
N ASP A 97 40.27 21.75 14.38
CA ASP A 97 41.16 20.88 15.17
C ASP A 97 40.45 19.96 16.18
N GLU A 98 41.11 18.83 16.39
CA GLU A 98 41.27 18.05 17.63
C GLU A 98 40.08 17.49 18.47
N LYS A 99 40.13 16.15 18.54
CA LYS A 99 40.04 15.29 19.75
C LYS A 99 38.69 14.97 20.40
N HIS A 100 38.27 13.73 20.16
CA HIS A 100 37.96 12.74 21.23
C HIS A 100 37.98 11.33 20.58
N ASN A 101 39.08 10.57 20.60
CA ASN A 101 39.54 9.66 21.66
C ASN A 101 38.45 8.75 22.25
N ALA A 102 38.24 7.58 21.65
CA ALA A 102 38.20 6.25 22.29
C ALA A 102 38.16 5.17 21.21
#